data_AF-A0A494RCL4-F1
#
_entry.id   AF-A0A494RCL4-F1
#
_cell.length_a   1.000
_cell.length_b   1.000
_cell.length_c   1.000
_cell.angle_alpha   90.00
_cell.angle_beta   90.00
_cell.angle_gamma   90.00
#
_symmetry.space_group_name_H-M   'P 1'
#
loop_
_entity.id
_entity.type
_entity.pdbx_description
1 polymer ?
#
loop_
_entity_poly.entity_id
_entity_poly.type
_entity_poly.pdbx_seq_one_letter_code
_entity_poly.pdbx_strand_id
1 'polypeptide(L)' 'MHAPVTPEQARAALDRQGMSIAEFSRIHSLNKNLVSDLLNGRRKGRRGEAHRAAVLLGIKDGVIAQ' A
#
# COMPACT_ATOMS: atom_id res chain seq x y z
N MET A 1 3.77 14.92 9.78
CA MET A 1 3.35 14.76 8.37
C MET A 1 4.41 13.92 7.69
N HIS A 2 4.16 12.62 7.46
CA HIS A 2 5.11 11.78 6.74
C HIS A 2 4.95 12.05 5.25
N ALA A 3 6.03 12.46 4.58
CA ALA A 3 6.04 12.61 3.14
C ALA A 3 5.64 11.28 2.46
N PRO A 4 4.93 11.31 1.31
CA PRO A 4 4.55 10.11 0.59
C PRO A 4 5.81 9.27 0.31
N VAL A 5 5.81 8.04 0.84
CA VAL A 5 6.98 7.15 0.70
C VAL A 5 7.03 6.56 -0.70
N THR A 6 8.23 6.29 -1.19
CA THR A 6 8.36 5.58 -2.47
C THR A 6 7.86 4.14 -2.32
N PRO A 7 7.50 3.46 -3.43
CA PRO A 7 7.08 2.07 -3.39
C PRO A 7 8.11 1.13 -2.73
N GLU A 8 9.40 1.43 -2.92
CA GLU A 8 10.51 0.73 -2.28
C GLU A 8 10.53 0.96 -0.76
N GLN A 9 10.30 2.20 -0.32
CA GLN A 9 10.21 2.54 1.10
C GLN A 9 8.97 1.91 1.76
N ALA A 10 7.83 1.86 1.07
CA ALA A 10 6.64 1.15 1.55
C ALA A 10 6.93 -0.35 1.75
N ARG A 11 7.70 -0.96 0.84
CA ARG A 11 8.13 -2.35 0.99
C ARG A 11 9.12 -2.53 2.14
N ALA A 12 10.05 -1.61 2.32
CA ALA A 12 10.96 -1.61 3.47
C ALA A 12 10.23 -1.39 4.81
N ALA A 13 9.12 -0.63 4.81
CA ALA A 13 8.28 -0.45 5.99
C ALA A 13 7.55 -1.76 6.36
N LEU A 14 6.99 -2.45 5.36
CA LEU A 14 6.41 -3.79 5.55
C LEU A 14 7.44 -4.77 6.11
N ASP A 15 8.65 -4.78 5.54
CA ASP A 15 9.76 -5.63 5.99
C ASP A 15 10.20 -5.30 7.43
N ARG A 16 10.34 -4.01 7.77
CA ARG A 16 10.63 -3.55 9.14
C ARG A 16 9.56 -3.96 10.15
N GLN A 17 8.30 -4.05 9.72
CA GLN A 17 7.20 -4.53 10.55
C GLN A 17 7.12 -6.06 10.61
N GLY A 18 7.97 -6.78 9.88
CA GLY A 18 7.91 -8.24 9.75
C GLY A 18 6.65 -8.71 9.00
N MET A 19 5.99 -7.82 8.26
CA MET A 19 4.72 -8.09 7.58
C MET A 19 4.96 -8.35 6.10
N SER A 20 4.51 -9.51 5.60
CA SER A 20 4.57 -9.79 4.17
C SER A 20 3.44 -9.09 3.42
N ILE A 21 3.63 -8.86 2.10
CA ILE A 21 2.57 -8.32 1.23
C ILE A 21 1.30 -9.17 1.29
N ALA A 22 1.43 -10.50 1.44
CA ALA A 22 0.30 -11.41 1.55
C ALA A 22 -0.47 -11.23 2.86
N GLU A 23 0.25 -11.08 3.97
CA GLU A 23 -0.35 -10.85 5.29
C GLU A 23 -1.02 -9.48 5.36
N PHE A 24 -0.34 -8.44 4.89
CA PHE A 24 -0.92 -7.09 4.75
C PHE A 24 -2.21 -7.12 3.92
N SER A 25 -2.19 -7.85 2.81
CA SER A 25 -3.37 -8.02 1.95
C SER A 25 -4.51 -8.73 2.68
N ARG A 26 -4.23 -9.77 3.48
CA ARG A 26 -5.26 -10.46 4.28
C ARG A 26 -5.86 -9.56 5.36
N ILE A 27 -5.01 -8.90 6.15
CA ILE A 27 -5.42 -8.04 7.26
C ILE A 27 -6.33 -6.91 6.78
N HIS A 28 -5.99 -6.31 5.64
CA HIS A 28 -6.77 -5.21 5.07
C HIS A 28 -7.80 -5.66 4.02
N SER A 29 -7.98 -6.98 3.83
CA SER A 29 -8.85 -7.56 2.80
C SER A 29 -8.65 -6.95 1.41
N LEU A 30 -7.39 -6.76 1.03
CA LEU A 30 -6.95 -6.23 -0.25
C LEU A 30 -6.49 -7.35 -1.18
N ASN A 31 -6.57 -7.11 -2.48
CA ASN A 31 -5.99 -8.02 -3.46
C ASN A 31 -4.45 -7.92 -3.49
N LYS A 32 -3.76 -9.05 -3.26
CA LYS A 32 -2.28 -9.14 -3.27
C LYS A 32 -1.65 -8.67 -4.58
N ASN A 33 -2.26 -8.98 -5.73
CA ASN A 33 -1.76 -8.55 -7.04
C ASN A 33 -1.87 -7.03 -7.18
N LEU A 34 -2.95 -6.44 -6.66
CA LEU A 34 -3.15 -4.99 -6.66
C LEU A 34 -2.15 -4.28 -5.76
N VAL A 35 -1.84 -4.81 -4.58
CA VAL A 35 -0.78 -4.27 -3.69
C VAL A 35 0.59 -4.38 -4.39
N SER A 36 0.89 -5.51 -5.01
CA SER A 36 2.12 -5.70 -5.78
C SER A 36 2.23 -4.75 -6.97
N ASP A 37 1.14 -4.51 -7.71
CA ASP A 37 1.12 -3.55 -8.83
C ASP A 37 1.35 -2.11 -8.36
N LEU A 38 0.89 -1.73 -7.17
CA LEU A 38 1.18 -0.43 -6.56
C LEU A 38 2.65 -0.33 -6.17
N LEU A 39 3.20 -1.36 -5.54
CA LEU A 39 4.61 -1.42 -5.13
C LEU A 39 5.57 -1.44 -6.34
N ASN A 40 5.13 -1.98 -7.47
CA ASN A 40 5.90 -1.97 -8.73
C ASN A 40 5.62 -0.73 -9.59
N GLY A 41 4.79 0.21 -9.14
CA GLY A 41 4.44 1.43 -9.89
C GLY A 41 3.56 1.21 -11.13
N ARG A 42 3.07 -0.01 -11.37
CA ARG A 42 2.16 -0.34 -12.49
C ARG A 42 0.78 0.29 -12.31
N ARG A 43 0.31 0.40 -11.06
CA ARG A 43 -0.94 1.08 -10.71
C ARG A 43 -0.65 2.34 -9.91
N LYS A 44 -1.35 3.43 -10.23
CA LYS A 44 -1.27 4.71 -9.50
C LYS A 44 -2.17 4.78 -8.26
N GLY A 45 -3.06 3.79 -8.06
CA GLY A 45 -3.94 3.75 -6.89
C GLY A 45 -4.87 4.95 -6.77
N ARG A 46 -5.48 5.43 -7.86
CA ARG A 46 -6.29 6.66 -7.81
C ARG A 46 -7.63 6.49 -7.06
N ARG A 47 -8.30 5.35 -7.20
CA ARG A 47 -9.66 5.07 -6.65
C ARG A 47 -9.81 3.62 -6.20
N GLY A 48 -10.88 3.33 -5.46
CA GLY A 48 -11.27 1.98 -5.03
C GLY A 48 -10.28 1.32 -4.06
N GLU A 49 -10.17 0.00 -4.10
CA GLU A 49 -9.19 -0.76 -3.29
C GLU A 49 -7.75 -0.30 -3.51
N ALA A 50 -7.40 0.07 -4.75
CA ALA A 50 -6.06 0.56 -5.08
C ALA A 50 -5.76 1.91 -4.40
N HIS A 51 -6.78 2.75 -4.19
CA HIS A 51 -6.63 3.95 -3.38
C HIS A 51 -6.36 3.60 -1.92
N ARG A 52 -7.17 2.72 -1.33
CA ARG A 52 -7.03 2.30 0.06
C ARG A 52 -5.65 1.70 0.32
N ALA A 53 -5.22 0.77 -0.52
CA ALA A 53 -3.90 0.16 -0.45
C ALA A 53 -2.77 1.20 -0.53
N ALA A 54 -2.85 2.15 -1.46
CA ALA A 54 -1.81 3.19 -1.61
C ALA A 54 -1.73 4.14 -0.40
N VAL A 55 -2.86 4.43 0.25
CA VAL A 55 -2.90 5.23 1.49
C VAL A 55 -2.37 4.41 2.68
N LEU A 56 -2.81 3.15 2.84
CA LEU A 56 -2.35 2.28 3.93
C LEU A 56 -0.85 2.00 3.87
N LEU A 57 -0.30 1.87 2.66
CA LEU A 57 1.14 1.72 2.43
C LEU A 57 1.93 3.02 2.63
N GLY A 58 1.26 4.16 2.82
CA GLY A 58 1.88 5.48 2.94
C GLY A 58 2.45 6.02 1.62
N ILE A 59 2.20 5.37 0.49
CA ILE A 59 2.71 5.76 -0.83
C ILE A 59 2.12 7.09 -1.28
N LYS A 60 0.93 7.41 -0.78
CA LYS A 60 0.29 8.70 -1.02
C LYS A 60 -0.48 9.16 0.20
N ASP A 61 -0.62 10.48 0.30
CA ASP A 61 -1.57 11.09 1.22
C ASP A 61 -3.00 10.89 0.69
N GLY A 62 -3.89 10.50 1.57
CA GLY A 62 -5.30 10.28 1.25
C GLY A 62 -6.09 9.82 2.46
N VAL A 63 -7.41 9.98 2.39
CA VAL A 63 -8.31 9.61 3.47
C VAL A 63 -9.08 8.37 3.06
N ILE A 64 -9.03 7.34 3.91
CA ILE A 64 -9.89 6.17 3.77
C ILE A 64 -11.08 6.43 4.68
N ALA A 65 -12.23 6.79 4.10
CA ALA A 65 -13.48 6.82 4.84
C ALA A 65 -13.79 5.37 5.27
N GLN A 66 -13.91 5.17 6.58
CA GLN A 66 -14.18 3.88 7.23
C GLN A 66 -15.62 3.44 6.99
#